data_AF-A0A2V6GHE5-F1
#
_entry.id   AF-A0A2V6GHE5-F1
#
_cell.length_a   1.000
_cell.length_b   1.000
_cell.length_c   1.000
_cell.angle_alpha   90.00
_cell.angle_beta   90.00
_cell.angle_gamma   90.00
#
_symmetry.space_group_name_H-M   'P 1'
#
loop_
_entity.id
_entity.type
_entity.pdbx_description
1 polymer ?
#
loop_
_entity_poly.entity_id
_entity_poly.type
_entity_poly.pdbx_seq_one_letter_code
_entity_poly.pdbx_strand_id
1 'polypeptide(L)'
;LQPALPGVGLLIAKTLAPVVPMRIFGAHEALPRGDGGLHLHPITIVVGEPIYFSKTDLHPREGLYTRLSQRVMDSIAGLQLE
;
A
#
# COMPACT_ATOMS: atom_id res chain seq x y z
N LEU A 1 -7.39 -6.93 0.63
CA LEU A 1 -6.46 -5.93 1.21
C LEU A 1 -7.14 -5.31 2.42
N GLN A 2 -6.37 -4.90 3.43
CA GLN A 2 -6.90 -4.18 4.59
C GLN A 2 -7.16 -2.71 4.24
N PRO A 3 -8.04 -2.01 4.96
CA PRO A 3 -8.31 -0.59 4.71
C PRO A 3 -7.08 0.29 4.92
N ALA A 4 -7.03 1.40 4.19
CA ALA A 4 -5.98 2.39 4.33
C ALA A 4 -6.03 3.05 5.71
N LEU A 5 -4.90 3.05 6.42
CA LEU A 5 -4.74 3.79 7.68
C LEU A 5 -4.04 5.14 7.43
N PRO A 6 -4.37 6.20 8.20
CA PRO A 6 -3.92 7.57 7.91
C PRO A 6 -2.42 7.80 8.13
N GLY A 7 -1.70 6.89 8.79
CA GLY A 7 -0.28 7.08 9.13
C GLY A 7 0.63 7.28 7.92
N VAL A 8 0.40 6.56 6.82
CA VAL A 8 1.17 6.73 5.57
C VAL A 8 0.91 8.10 4.96
N GLY A 9 -0.36 8.53 4.89
CA GLY A 9 -0.73 9.85 4.40
C GLY A 9 -0.16 11.01 5.22
N LEU A 10 0.03 10.83 6.54
CA LEU A 10 0.75 11.79 7.37
C LEU A 10 2.21 11.92 6.94
N LEU A 11 2.91 10.80 6.71
CA LEU A 11 4.30 10.83 6.25
C LEU A 11 4.42 11.52 4.89
N ILE A 12 3.55 11.16 3.93
CA ILE A 12 3.49 11.80 2.61
C ILE A 12 3.27 13.30 2.75
N ALA A 13 2.32 13.73 3.60
CA ALA A 13 2.03 15.15 3.77
C ALA A 13 3.19 15.96 4.37
N LYS A 14 4.06 15.30 5.15
CA LYS A 14 5.21 15.96 5.78
C LYS A 14 6.45 15.98 4.90
N THR A 15 6.64 14.98 4.03
CA THR A 15 7.90 14.78 3.31
C THR A 15 7.77 14.98 1.80
N LEU A 16 6.57 14.81 1.23
CA LEU A 16 6.34 14.68 -0.21
C LEU A 16 7.19 13.56 -0.86
N ALA A 17 7.67 12.61 -0.06
CA ALA A 17 8.52 11.53 -0.55
C ALA A 17 7.74 10.68 -1.58
N PRO A 18 8.39 10.26 -2.68
CA PRO A 18 7.80 9.29 -3.59
C PRO A 18 7.48 7.99 -2.86
N VAL A 19 6.33 7.39 -3.17
CA VAL A 19 5.91 6.10 -2.58
C VAL A 19 5.87 5.06 -3.68
N VAL A 20 6.58 3.95 -3.48
CA VAL A 20 6.57 2.82 -4.41
C VAL A 20 5.56 1.78 -3.91
N PRO A 21 4.44 1.56 -4.62
CA PRO A 21 3.44 0.56 -4.24
C PRO A 21 3.97 -0.85 -4.53
N MET A 22 3.69 -1.78 -3.63
CA MET A 22 4.10 -3.17 -3.76
C MET A 22 2.99 -4.09 -3.28
N ARG A 23 2.77 -5.21 -3.99
CA ARG A 23 1.80 -6.24 -3.61
C ARG A 23 2.46 -7.59 -3.51
N ILE A 24 2.21 -8.26 -2.38
CA ILE A 24 2.70 -9.61 -2.10
C ILE A 24 1.56 -10.59 -2.30
N PHE A 25 1.78 -11.61 -3.13
CA PHE A 25 0.86 -12.70 -3.42
C PHE A 25 1.41 -14.00 -2.83
N GLY A 26 0.54 -14.88 -2.36
CA GLY A 26 0.92 -16.21 -1.86
C GLY A 26 1.46 -16.23 -0.42
N ALA A 27 1.75 -15.08 0.19
CA ALA A 27 2.31 -15.03 1.55
C ALA A 27 1.31 -15.46 2.63
N HIS A 28 0.01 -15.20 2.42
CA HIS A 28 -1.02 -15.65 3.36
C HIS A 28 -1.21 -17.17 3.29
N GLU A 29 -1.12 -17.73 2.09
CA GLU A 29 -1.20 -19.15 1.80
C GLU A 29 0.03 -19.90 2.31
N ALA A 30 1.21 -19.28 2.22
CA ALA A 30 2.47 -19.85 2.73
C ALA A 30 2.51 -19.87 4.26
N LEU A 31 2.02 -18.82 4.93
CA LEU A 31 2.02 -18.73 6.39
C LEU A 31 0.82 -17.90 6.88
N PRO A 32 -0.37 -18.50 7.04
CA PRO A 32 -1.55 -17.80 7.50
C PRO A 32 -1.39 -17.34 8.96
N ARG A 33 -2.04 -16.23 9.32
CA ARG A 33 -2.05 -15.75 10.72
C ARG A 33 -2.87 -16.72 11.57
N GLY A 34 -2.31 -17.18 12.69
CA GLY A 34 -2.96 -18.13 13.60
C GLY A 34 -2.44 -19.56 13.40
N ASP A 35 -3.33 -20.54 13.56
CA ASP A 35 -2.96 -21.96 13.71
C ASP A 35 -2.81 -22.75 12.39
N GLY A 36 -2.42 -22.11 11.29
CA GLY A 36 -2.29 -22.82 9.99
C GLY A 36 -0.92 -23.45 9.71
N GLY A 37 0.14 -23.06 10.43
CA GLY A 37 1.49 -23.56 10.18
C GLY A 37 2.07 -23.10 8.83
N LEU A 38 3.28 -23.58 8.51
CA LEU A 38 3.99 -23.23 7.27
C LEU A 38 3.60 -24.18 6.12
N HIS A 39 3.27 -23.62 4.96
CA HIS A 39 2.98 -24.34 3.73
C HIS A 39 3.95 -23.95 2.62
N LEU A 40 4.33 -24.92 1.78
CA LEU A 40 5.14 -24.65 0.59
C LEU A 40 4.24 -24.07 -0.51
N HIS A 41 4.18 -22.73 -0.55
CA HIS A 41 3.42 -21.98 -1.54
C HIS A 41 4.30 -20.90 -2.19
N PRO A 42 4.23 -20.69 -3.53
CA PRO A 42 5.00 -19.64 -4.18
C PRO A 42 4.64 -18.25 -3.65
N ILE A 43 5.64 -17.44 -3.33
CA ILE A 43 5.45 -16.03 -2.96
C ILE A 43 5.97 -15.17 -4.09
N THR A 44 5.11 -14.31 -4.63
CA THR A 44 5.47 -13.37 -5.69
C THR A 44 5.23 -11.94 -5.24
N ILE A 45 6.17 -11.07 -5.56
CA ILE A 45 6.10 -9.65 -5.26
C ILE A 45 6.00 -8.89 -6.58
N VAL A 46 4.96 -8.07 -6.72
CA VAL A 46 4.80 -7.15 -7.83
C VAL A 46 5.08 -5.75 -7.32
N VAL A 47 6.02 -5.06 -7.98
CA VAL A 47 6.42 -3.68 -7.67
C VAL A 47 5.80 -2.78 -8.73
N GLY A 48 5.05 -1.77 -8.30
CA GLY A 48 4.45 -0.78 -9.19
C GLY A 48 5.32 0.45 -9.39
N GLU A 49 4.82 1.35 -10.24
CA GLU A 49 5.47 2.63 -10.52
C GLU A 49 5.46 3.58 -9.31
N PRO A 50 6.53 4.37 -9.10
CA PRO A 50 6.57 5.36 -8.03
C PRO A 50 5.45 6.41 -8.16
N ILE A 51 4.75 6.66 -7.05
CA ILE A 51 3.77 7.73 -6.92
C ILE A 51 4.46 8.97 -6.40
N TYR A 52 4.49 10.03 -7.20
CA TYR A 52 5.01 11.33 -6.80
C TYR A 52 3.90 12.21 -6.22
N PHE A 53 4.26 12.94 -5.16
CA PHE A 53 3.38 13.85 -4.45
C PHE A 53 3.94 15.27 -4.50
N SER A 54 3.05 16.24 -4.51
CA SER A 54 3.36 17.65 -4.60
C SER A 54 2.52 18.45 -3.61
N LYS A 55 2.84 19.75 -3.46
CA LYS A 55 2.08 20.62 -2.55
C LYS A 55 0.60 20.76 -2.94
N THR A 56 0.26 20.58 -4.22
CA THR A 56 -1.14 20.60 -4.67
C THR A 56 -1.91 19.35 -4.23
N ASP A 57 -1.24 18.28 -3.82
CA ASP A 57 -1.90 17.11 -3.22
C ASP A 57 -2.34 17.38 -1.77
N LEU A 58 -1.77 18.41 -1.13
CA LEU A 58 -1.94 18.73 0.30
C LEU A 58 -3.04 19.74 0.60
N HIS A 59 -3.90 20.06 -0.38
CA HIS A 59 -4.98 21.03 -0.16
C HIS A 59 -5.79 20.67 1.09
N PRO A 60 -5.92 21.58 2.07
CA PRO A 60 -6.53 21.28 3.34
C PRO A 60 -7.98 20.87 3.15
N ARG A 61 -8.26 19.61 3.45
CA ARG A 61 -9.59 18.99 3.49
C ARG A 61 -9.65 18.05 4.67
N GLU A 62 -10.84 17.89 5.22
CA GLU A 62 -11.13 16.83 6.17
C GLU A 62 -10.70 15.48 5.58
N GLY A 63 -9.99 14.66 6.35
CA GLY A 63 -9.52 13.36 5.90
C GLY A 63 -8.34 13.37 4.92
N LEU A 64 -7.57 14.47 4.81
CA LEU A 64 -6.40 14.57 3.92
C LEU A 64 -5.48 13.34 4.01
N TYR A 65 -5.08 12.95 5.22
CA TYR A 65 -4.16 11.81 5.41
C TYR A 65 -4.78 10.49 4.97
N THR A 66 -6.05 10.25 5.29
CA THR A 66 -6.77 9.06 4.83
C THR A 66 -6.84 9.01 3.30
N ARG A 67 -7.12 10.14 2.64
CA ARG A 67 -7.13 10.22 1.16
C ARG A 67 -5.77 9.91 0.55
N LEU A 68 -4.68 10.46 1.11
CA LEU A 68 -3.32 10.20 0.64
C LEU A 68 -2.97 8.72 0.79
N SER A 69 -3.29 8.12 1.94
CA SER A 69 -3.12 6.67 2.15
C SER A 69 -3.97 5.85 1.19
N GLN A 70 -5.21 6.28 0.93
CA GLN A 70 -6.12 5.58 0.02
C GLN A 70 -5.56 5.54 -1.40
N ARG A 71 -5.01 6.65 -1.90
CA ARG A 71 -4.35 6.69 -3.22
C ARG A 71 -3.22 5.65 -3.34
N VAL A 72 -2.43 5.45 -2.28
CA VAL A 72 -1.39 4.41 -2.26
C VAL A 72 -2.02 3.01 -2.27
N MET A 73 -3.03 2.77 -1.44
CA MET A 73 -3.71 1.47 -1.37
C MET A 73 -4.43 1.11 -2.66
N ASP A 74 -5.02 2.08 -3.35
CA ASP A 74 -5.64 1.89 -4.67
C ASP A 74 -4.58 1.46 -5.69
N SER A 75 -3.40 2.07 -5.66
CA SER A 75 -2.29 1.66 -6.52
C SER A 75 -1.78 0.25 -6.20
N ILE A 76 -1.72 -0.13 -4.93
CA ILE A 76 -1.37 -1.50 -4.51
C ILE A 76 -2.44 -2.49 -4.99
N ALA A 77 -3.73 -2.15 -4.87
CA ALA A 77 -4.85 -2.98 -5.32
C ALA A 77 -4.85 -3.20 -6.84
N GLY A 78 -4.37 -2.21 -7.59
CA GLY A 78 -4.22 -2.29 -9.05
C GLY A 78 -3.14 -3.25 -9.53
N LEU A 79 -2.16 -3.61 -8.69
CA LEU A 79 -1.11 -4.56 -9.08
C LEU A 79 -1.69 -5.97 -9.22
N GLN A 80 -1.40 -6.63 -10.35
CA GLN A 80 -1.83 -7.98 -10.67
C GLN A 80 -0.61 -8.88 -10.90
N LEU A 81 -0.80 -10.18 -10.65
CA LEU A 81 0.16 -11.21 -11.04
C LEU A 81 -0.13 -11.57 -12.49
N GLU A 82 0.86 -11.44 -13.37
CA GLU A 82 0.78 -11.93 -14.76
C GLU A 82 0.83 -13.46 -14.84
#